data_AF-A0A4R2NK72-F1
#
_entry.id   AF-A0A4R2NK72-F1
#
_cell.length_a   1.000
_cell.length_b   1.000
_cell.length_c   1.000
_cell.angle_alpha   90.00
_cell.angle_beta   90.00
_cell.angle_gamma   90.00
#
_symmetry.space_group_name_H-M   'P 1'
#
loop_
_entity.id
_entity.type
_entity.pdbx_description
1 polymer ?
#
loop_
_entity_poly.entity_id
_entity_poly.type
_entity_poly.pdbx_seq_one_letter_code
_entity_poly.pdbx_strand_id
1 'polypeptide(L)'
;MPHFTLKEINQMDQETFTETLGFIFEHSPWVARQAWMSRPFSSLSGIHSRMAEMVERASIGKKLALIRAHPDLATRVKVTEASRQEQAGAGFDKLSEEEYEEFLSLNQAYTKKFSFPFIKAVRGHNKDSIKRAMIERLKNNKQAELDLAIQEIYKIASFRLDNLIYSQEEKLMGTENRTMYYGKADVYVFRTFAKPLTGVKHIPESEFSERDNVIFGLNAKVALRGKKFLTSFTEGDNSLVVATDSMKNFIQRHAAEYEGATMEGLLAFISERFLEKYDHIESVEMSADEIPFEPIRVPADSGFEQSRLVYNSSRNQYATATVRVDRKANGFEVVEQASGLKDLHLIKVRGSSFYGYIKDEYTTLREETDRPLFIYLDINWKYSNPLDATGANPGNYVAAEQIRDISRTLFHQMDSRSIQQLIYHIGCRALERFPQLQEVSFESNNRTWITIVEDIAESEGKVYTEPLPPYGFQGFSVTRADIEKEGYVSTAEGRESKV
;
A
#
# COMPACT_ATOMS: atom_id res chain seq x y z
N MET A 1 3.48 -14.44 27.15
CA MET A 1 4.66 -14.29 28.03
C MET A 1 5.24 -12.90 27.78
N PRO A 2 5.91 -12.26 28.75
CA PRO A 2 6.60 -10.99 28.50
C PRO A 2 7.73 -11.18 27.47
N HIS A 3 7.89 -10.22 26.57
CA HIS A 3 8.92 -10.24 25.53
C HIS A 3 10.06 -9.27 25.88
N PHE A 4 11.31 -9.68 25.63
CA PHE A 4 12.51 -8.91 25.99
C PHE A 4 13.32 -8.52 24.75
N THR A 5 14.08 -7.44 24.85
CA THR A 5 15.08 -7.04 23.85
C THR A 5 16.46 -7.59 24.22
N LEU A 6 17.35 -7.74 23.23
CA LEU A 6 18.73 -8.16 23.46
C LEU A 6 19.47 -7.23 24.46
N LYS A 7 19.16 -5.94 24.45
CA LYS A 7 19.72 -4.96 25.38
C LYS A 7 19.29 -5.22 26.83
N GLU A 8 18.00 -5.49 27.06
CA GLU A 8 17.47 -5.84 28.39
C GLU A 8 18.09 -7.14 28.90
N ILE A 9 18.18 -8.16 28.05
CA ILE A 9 18.82 -9.45 28.39
C ILE A 9 20.29 -9.27 28.79
N ASN A 10 21.02 -8.40 28.09
CA ASN A 10 22.41 -8.08 28.43
C ASN A 10 22.58 -7.28 29.74
N GLN A 11 21.52 -6.67 30.26
CA GLN A 11 21.55 -5.86 31.48
C GLN A 11 21.08 -6.61 32.74
N MET A 12 20.42 -7.76 32.61
CA MET A 12 19.92 -8.55 33.75
C MET A 12 21.04 -9.00 34.70
N ASP A 13 20.76 -9.16 35.99
CA ASP A 13 21.65 -9.93 36.87
C ASP A 13 21.52 -11.44 36.60
N GLN A 14 22.33 -12.27 37.28
CA GLN A 14 22.37 -13.71 37.01
C GLN A 14 21.08 -14.42 37.41
N GLU A 15 20.43 -13.96 38.49
CA GLU A 15 19.21 -14.54 39.01
C GLU A 15 18.06 -14.27 38.05
N THR A 16 17.83 -13.01 37.70
CA THR A 16 16.81 -12.56 36.74
C THR A 16 16.99 -13.21 35.37
N PHE A 17 18.23 -13.32 34.87
CA PHE A 17 18.51 -14.00 33.60
C PHE A 17 18.18 -15.49 33.65
N THR A 18 18.49 -16.15 34.77
CA THR A 18 18.21 -17.59 34.95
C THR A 18 16.71 -17.84 35.09
N GLU A 19 15.97 -16.97 35.76
CA GLU A 19 14.51 -17.05 35.84
C GLU A 19 13.87 -16.80 34.47
N THR A 20 14.37 -15.82 33.73
CA THR A 20 13.83 -15.42 32.43
C THR A 20 14.11 -16.45 31.34
N LEU A 21 15.35 -16.94 31.22
CA LEU A 21 15.76 -17.86 30.15
C LEU A 21 15.90 -19.32 30.62
N GLY A 22 15.65 -19.62 31.88
CA GLY A 22 15.84 -20.96 32.45
C GLY A 22 14.92 -22.03 31.87
N PHE A 23 13.78 -21.62 31.29
CA PHE A 23 12.83 -22.52 30.65
C PHE A 23 13.19 -22.86 29.19
N ILE A 24 14.15 -22.15 28.58
CA ILE A 24 14.57 -22.39 27.19
C ILE A 24 15.02 -23.83 26.99
N PHE A 25 15.71 -24.41 27.99
CA PHE A 25 15.99 -25.84 28.06
C PHE A 25 15.11 -26.47 29.14
N GLU A 26 14.28 -27.45 28.76
CA GLU A 26 13.25 -28.02 29.64
C GLU A 26 13.83 -28.49 30.98
N HIS A 27 13.27 -27.97 32.08
CA HIS A 27 13.71 -28.19 33.47
C HIS A 27 15.24 -28.12 33.69
N SER A 28 15.94 -27.32 32.88
CA SER A 28 17.40 -27.24 32.88
C SER A 28 17.92 -25.80 33.01
N PRO A 29 17.54 -25.06 34.07
CA PRO A 29 17.92 -23.65 34.25
C PRO A 29 19.44 -23.46 34.42
N TRP A 30 20.18 -24.53 34.71
CA TRP A 30 21.64 -24.50 34.78
C TRP A 30 22.29 -24.07 33.45
N VAL A 31 21.65 -24.33 32.30
CA VAL A 31 22.16 -23.92 30.98
C VAL A 31 22.16 -22.40 30.87
N ALA A 32 21.04 -21.76 31.22
CA ALA A 32 20.94 -20.30 31.25
C ALA A 32 21.90 -19.68 32.28
N ARG A 33 21.95 -20.25 33.50
CA ARG A 33 22.84 -19.79 34.57
C ARG A 33 24.32 -19.75 34.16
N GLN A 34 24.77 -20.76 33.40
CA GLN A 34 26.14 -20.82 32.90
C GLN A 34 26.37 -19.90 31.69
N ALA A 35 25.42 -19.85 30.76
CA ALA A 35 25.51 -18.98 29.59
C ALA A 35 25.62 -17.49 29.95
N TRP A 36 25.05 -17.08 31.09
CA TRP A 36 25.11 -15.70 31.62
C TRP A 36 26.55 -15.12 31.70
N MET A 37 27.55 -15.97 31.97
CA MET A 37 28.96 -15.57 32.05
C MET A 37 29.55 -15.14 30.69
N SER A 38 28.86 -15.43 29.58
CA SER A 38 29.32 -15.14 28.21
C SER A 38 28.78 -13.81 27.67
N ARG A 39 28.13 -13.00 28.51
CA ARG A 39 27.63 -11.68 28.16
C ARG A 39 28.78 -10.66 27.97
N PRO A 40 28.59 -9.62 27.14
CA PRO A 40 27.38 -9.32 26.38
C PRO A 40 27.22 -10.19 25.13
N PHE A 41 25.98 -10.53 24.78
CA PHE A 41 25.64 -11.21 23.53
C PHE A 41 25.37 -10.19 22.43
N SER A 42 25.88 -10.44 21.23
CA SER A 42 25.71 -9.57 20.05
C SER A 42 24.47 -9.91 19.20
N SER A 43 23.87 -11.09 19.38
CA SER A 43 22.70 -11.54 18.62
C SER A 43 21.94 -12.65 19.36
N LEU A 44 20.71 -12.94 18.90
CA LEU A 44 19.93 -14.09 19.38
C LEU A 44 20.64 -15.42 19.10
N SER A 45 21.20 -15.56 17.89
CA SER A 45 22.06 -16.69 17.54
C SER A 45 23.29 -16.82 18.44
N GLY A 46 23.82 -15.69 18.94
CA GLY A 46 24.88 -15.66 19.93
C GLY A 46 24.46 -16.22 21.28
N ILE A 47 23.27 -15.88 21.77
CA ILE A 47 22.71 -16.47 23.00
C ILE A 47 22.54 -17.98 22.82
N HIS A 48 21.89 -18.39 21.72
CA HIS A 48 21.64 -19.80 21.40
C HIS A 48 22.94 -20.60 21.34
N SER A 49 23.94 -20.10 20.60
CA SER A 49 25.25 -20.76 20.45
C SER A 49 25.95 -20.94 21.79
N ARG A 50 25.91 -19.93 22.67
CA ARG A 50 26.52 -20.02 24.01
C ARG A 50 25.81 -20.99 24.92
N MET A 51 24.48 -21.06 24.86
CA MET A 51 23.72 -22.06 25.60
C MET A 51 23.99 -23.48 25.07
N ALA A 52 24.07 -23.66 23.76
CA ALA A 52 24.41 -24.94 23.14
C ALA A 52 25.80 -25.42 23.57
N GLU A 53 26.80 -24.53 23.57
CA GLU A 53 28.17 -24.79 24.03
C GLU A 53 28.21 -25.27 25.50
N MET A 54 27.35 -24.74 26.38
CA MET A 54 27.25 -25.20 27.78
C MET A 54 26.76 -26.65 27.85
N VAL A 55 25.82 -27.03 26.98
CA VAL A 55 25.33 -28.41 26.87
C VAL A 55 26.40 -29.33 26.27
N GLU A 56 27.12 -28.88 25.24
CA GLU A 56 28.18 -29.67 24.59
C GLU A 56 29.31 -30.04 25.56
N ARG A 57 29.72 -29.10 26.42
CA ARG A 57 30.74 -29.28 27.44
C ARG A 57 30.26 -30.03 28.68
N ALA A 58 28.95 -30.23 28.82
CA ALA A 58 28.40 -30.96 29.96
C ALA A 58 28.72 -32.46 29.88
N SER A 59 28.85 -33.10 31.05
CA SER A 59 29.04 -34.55 31.12
C SER A 59 27.86 -35.30 30.49
N ILE A 60 28.13 -36.53 30.03
CA ILE A 60 27.09 -37.39 29.43
C ILE A 60 25.87 -37.57 30.33
N GLY A 61 26.07 -37.60 31.66
CA GLY A 61 24.98 -37.69 32.64
C GLY A 61 24.07 -36.45 32.63
N LYS A 62 24.64 -35.24 32.48
CA LYS A 62 23.84 -34.00 32.37
C LYS A 62 23.09 -33.92 31.03
N LYS A 63 23.71 -34.34 29.93
CA LYS A 63 23.05 -34.44 28.62
C LYS A 63 21.86 -35.39 28.67
N LEU A 64 22.03 -36.57 29.27
CA LEU A 64 20.93 -37.53 29.47
C LEU A 64 19.81 -36.99 30.37
N ALA A 65 20.16 -36.27 31.44
CA ALA A 65 19.17 -35.63 32.31
C ALA A 65 18.35 -34.57 31.56
N LEU A 66 19.00 -33.74 30.73
CA LEU A 66 18.34 -32.77 29.86
C LEU A 66 17.38 -33.44 28.88
N ILE A 67 17.81 -34.50 28.19
CA ILE A 67 16.95 -35.23 27.25
C ILE A 67 15.74 -35.82 27.98
N ARG A 68 15.94 -36.44 29.15
CA ARG A 68 14.86 -37.05 29.95
C ARG A 68 13.90 -36.04 30.56
N ALA A 69 14.30 -34.79 30.69
CA ALA A 69 13.42 -33.73 31.16
C ALA A 69 12.38 -33.30 30.12
N HIS A 70 12.57 -33.66 28.84
CA HIS A 70 11.61 -33.35 27.79
C HIS A 70 10.40 -34.30 27.85
N PRO A 71 9.16 -33.78 27.79
CA PRO A 71 7.96 -34.62 27.76
C PRO A 71 7.88 -35.43 26.47
N ASP A 72 7.24 -36.60 26.55
CA ASP A 72 6.95 -37.42 25.38
C ASP A 72 5.98 -36.70 24.42
N LEU A 73 6.27 -36.82 23.14
CA LEU A 73 5.49 -36.23 22.06
C LEU A 73 4.13 -36.93 21.92
N ALA A 74 3.06 -36.16 21.67
CA ALA A 74 1.68 -36.66 21.56
C ALA A 74 1.13 -37.34 22.82
N THR A 75 1.45 -36.84 24.01
CA THR A 75 0.92 -37.37 25.29
C THR A 75 -0.28 -36.57 25.81
N ARG A 76 -1.25 -37.26 26.44
CA ARG A 76 -2.41 -36.65 27.13
C ARG A 76 -2.10 -36.05 28.51
N VAL A 77 -0.83 -36.05 28.93
CA VAL A 77 -0.39 -35.60 30.27
C VAL A 77 -0.27 -34.07 30.30
N LYS A 78 -0.33 -33.45 31.49
CA LYS A 78 -0.10 -32.01 31.67
C LYS A 78 1.32 -31.63 31.20
N VAL A 79 1.40 -31.14 29.96
CA VAL A 79 2.59 -30.55 29.34
C VAL A 79 2.79 -29.11 29.86
N THR A 80 4.04 -28.66 29.94
CA THR A 80 4.37 -27.26 30.26
C THR A 80 3.80 -26.31 29.19
N GLU A 81 3.51 -25.06 29.54
CA GLU A 81 2.91 -24.08 28.61
C GLU A 81 3.79 -23.88 27.35
N ALA A 82 5.11 -23.88 27.50
CA ALA A 82 6.06 -23.81 26.39
C ALA A 82 5.92 -25.01 25.43
N SER A 83 5.84 -26.23 25.96
CA SER A 83 5.69 -27.42 25.13
C SER A 83 4.28 -27.58 24.56
N ARG A 84 3.24 -26.95 25.13
CA ARG A 84 1.90 -26.87 24.52
C ARG A 84 1.91 -25.98 23.28
N GLN A 85 2.53 -24.81 23.37
CA GLN A 85 2.67 -23.88 22.23
C GLN A 85 3.49 -24.49 21.09
N GLU A 86 4.52 -25.28 21.42
CA GLU A 86 5.31 -26.00 20.42
C GLU A 86 4.47 -26.99 19.63
N GLN A 87 3.59 -27.74 20.28
CA GLN A 87 2.83 -28.83 19.65
C GLN A 87 1.54 -28.37 18.95
N ALA A 88 1.09 -27.12 19.18
CA ALA A 88 -0.19 -26.57 18.70
C ALA A 88 -0.34 -26.51 17.16
N GLY A 89 0.74 -26.67 16.39
CA GLY A 89 0.72 -26.63 14.92
C GLY A 89 0.90 -27.98 14.22
N ALA A 90 1.18 -29.07 14.94
CA ALA A 90 1.53 -30.36 14.34
C ALA A 90 0.34 -31.31 14.12
N GLY A 91 -0.86 -30.90 14.57
CA GLY A 91 -2.11 -31.65 14.40
C GLY A 91 -2.33 -32.78 15.41
N PHE A 92 -1.64 -32.76 16.56
CA PHE A 92 -1.77 -33.77 17.62
C PHE A 92 -3.07 -33.67 18.42
N ASP A 93 -3.71 -32.49 18.38
CA ASP A 93 -5.03 -32.17 18.89
C ASP A 93 -6.18 -32.87 18.13
N LYS A 94 -5.89 -33.49 16.97
CA LYS A 94 -6.85 -34.16 16.10
C LYS A 94 -6.48 -35.61 15.77
N LEU A 95 -5.67 -36.27 16.59
CA LEU A 95 -5.37 -37.68 16.41
C LEU A 95 -6.63 -38.53 16.61
N SER A 96 -6.84 -39.51 15.72
CA SER A 96 -7.79 -40.58 15.99
C SER A 96 -7.30 -41.47 17.14
N GLU A 97 -8.19 -42.29 17.69
CA GLU A 97 -7.82 -43.22 18.78
C GLU A 97 -6.77 -44.24 18.32
N GLU A 98 -6.90 -44.75 17.09
CA GLU A 98 -5.91 -45.64 16.46
C GLU A 98 -4.54 -44.96 16.26
N GLU A 99 -4.53 -43.71 15.78
CA GLU A 99 -3.28 -42.96 15.59
C GLU A 99 -2.60 -42.69 16.93
N TYR A 100 -3.36 -42.38 17.97
CA TYR A 100 -2.83 -42.18 19.32
C TYR A 100 -2.17 -43.43 19.89
N GLU A 101 -2.81 -44.59 19.76
CA GLU A 101 -2.24 -45.88 20.19
C GLU A 101 -0.93 -46.20 19.45
N GLU A 102 -0.86 -45.85 18.16
CA GLU A 102 0.34 -46.05 17.36
C GLU A 102 1.51 -45.16 17.81
N PHE A 103 1.27 -43.87 18.07
CA PHE A 103 2.28 -42.97 18.63
C PHE A 103 2.72 -43.42 20.04
N LEU A 104 1.79 -43.92 20.86
CA LEU A 104 2.10 -44.46 22.18
C LEU A 104 3.03 -45.69 22.07
N SER A 105 2.72 -46.62 21.17
CA SER A 105 3.55 -47.81 20.91
C SER A 105 4.95 -47.43 20.42
N LEU A 106 5.06 -46.47 19.50
CA LEU A 106 6.35 -45.97 19.00
C LEU A 106 7.17 -45.28 20.09
N ASN A 107 6.56 -44.45 20.95
CA ASN A 107 7.24 -43.84 22.10
C ASN A 107 7.74 -44.89 23.09
N GLN A 108 6.92 -45.91 23.40
CA GLN A 108 7.33 -47.01 24.28
C GLN A 108 8.50 -47.81 23.70
N ALA A 109 8.45 -48.14 22.41
CA ALA A 109 9.53 -48.83 21.72
C ALA A 109 10.83 -48.01 21.72
N TYR A 110 10.72 -46.70 21.49
CA TYR A 110 11.84 -45.78 21.48
C TYR A 110 12.49 -45.66 22.87
N THR A 111 11.69 -45.41 23.90
CA THR A 111 12.16 -45.30 25.29
C THR A 111 12.76 -46.62 25.78
N LYS A 112 12.18 -47.77 25.41
CA LYS A 112 12.75 -49.09 25.73
C LYS A 112 14.13 -49.29 25.11
N LYS A 113 14.33 -48.87 23.85
CA LYS A 113 15.60 -49.04 23.13
C LYS A 113 16.69 -48.06 23.60
N PHE A 114 16.34 -46.79 23.76
CA PHE A 114 17.33 -45.71 23.96
C PHE A 114 17.40 -45.21 25.42
N SER A 115 16.42 -45.53 26.26
CA SER A 115 16.31 -45.12 27.68
C SER A 115 16.11 -43.61 27.89
N PHE A 116 15.55 -42.93 26.90
CA PHE A 116 15.16 -41.52 26.90
C PHE A 116 14.06 -41.27 25.84
N PRO A 117 13.26 -40.19 25.98
CA PRO A 117 12.09 -39.93 25.13
C PRO A 117 12.48 -39.56 23.69
N PHE A 118 11.53 -39.71 22.76
CA PHE A 118 11.70 -39.23 21.38
C PHE A 118 11.53 -37.71 21.33
N ILE A 119 12.57 -37.01 20.86
CA ILE A 119 12.56 -35.55 20.75
C ILE A 119 12.69 -35.16 19.28
N LYS A 120 11.77 -34.32 18.82
CA LYS A 120 11.80 -33.71 17.50
C LYS A 120 11.16 -32.33 17.56
N ALA A 121 11.82 -31.35 16.96
CA ALA A 121 11.24 -30.03 16.76
C ALA A 121 10.08 -30.14 15.76
N VAL A 122 8.88 -29.73 16.16
CA VAL A 122 7.64 -29.98 15.39
C VAL A 122 7.23 -28.84 14.45
N ARG A 123 7.81 -27.64 14.60
CA ARG A 123 7.57 -26.50 13.69
C ARG A 123 7.98 -26.92 12.27
N GLY A 124 7.05 -26.84 11.31
CA GLY A 124 7.25 -27.26 9.91
C GLY A 124 7.04 -28.77 9.65
N HIS A 125 6.55 -29.53 10.63
CA HIS A 125 6.27 -30.96 10.50
C HIS A 125 4.80 -31.27 10.81
N ASN A 126 4.26 -32.28 10.12
CA ASN A 126 2.94 -32.86 10.40
C ASN A 126 3.07 -34.25 11.04
N LYS A 127 1.97 -34.78 11.58
CA LYS A 127 1.91 -36.11 12.23
C LYS A 127 2.54 -37.23 11.39
N ASP A 128 2.31 -37.29 10.08
CA ASP A 128 2.86 -38.33 9.20
C ASP A 128 4.38 -38.23 9.06
N SER A 129 4.91 -37.01 8.96
CA SER A 129 6.36 -36.78 8.89
C SER A 129 7.06 -37.12 10.20
N ILE A 130 6.40 -36.89 11.34
CA ILE A 130 6.93 -37.21 12.67
C ILE A 130 6.92 -38.73 12.87
N LYS A 131 5.82 -39.39 12.52
CA LYS A 131 5.71 -40.86 12.55
C LYS A 131 6.81 -41.53 11.72
N ARG A 132 7.03 -41.08 10.47
CA ARG A 132 8.13 -41.58 9.63
C ARG A 132 9.49 -41.38 10.30
N ALA A 133 9.72 -40.23 10.93
CA ALA A 133 10.95 -39.96 11.65
C ALA A 133 11.14 -40.89 12.85
N MET A 134 10.09 -41.21 13.61
CA MET A 134 10.15 -42.17 14.72
C MET A 134 10.56 -43.57 14.21
N ILE A 135 9.92 -44.05 13.13
CA ILE A 135 10.20 -45.38 12.55
C ILE A 135 11.64 -45.47 12.04
N GLU A 136 12.14 -44.44 11.33
CA GLU A 136 13.52 -44.44 10.84
C GLU A 136 14.53 -44.36 11.99
N ARG A 137 14.30 -43.48 12.98
CA ARG A 137 15.21 -43.31 14.11
C ARG A 137 15.26 -44.51 15.04
N LEU A 138 14.20 -45.33 15.09
CA LEU A 138 14.24 -46.62 15.77
C LEU A 138 15.29 -47.58 15.20
N LYS A 139 15.78 -47.40 13.96
CA LYS A 139 16.86 -48.22 13.39
C LYS A 139 18.25 -47.81 13.86
N ASN A 140 18.41 -46.62 14.40
CA ASN A 140 19.70 -46.08 14.80
C ASN A 140 20.30 -46.77 16.04
N ASN A 141 21.59 -46.52 16.26
CA ASN A 141 22.29 -46.89 17.48
C ASN A 141 22.13 -45.79 18.56
N LYS A 142 22.42 -46.14 19.82
CA LYS A 142 22.16 -45.25 20.96
C LYS A 142 22.96 -43.95 20.94
N GLN A 143 24.19 -43.97 20.43
CA GLN A 143 25.03 -42.77 20.34
C GLN A 143 24.48 -41.80 19.29
N ALA A 144 24.14 -42.30 18.10
CA ALA A 144 23.55 -41.49 17.04
C ALA A 144 22.23 -40.82 17.49
N GLU A 145 21.39 -41.52 18.26
CA GLU A 145 20.15 -40.94 18.78
C GLU A 145 20.36 -39.94 19.90
N LEU A 146 21.40 -40.10 20.71
CA LEU A 146 21.76 -39.10 21.71
C LEU A 146 22.17 -37.80 21.04
N ASP A 147 22.99 -37.88 19.99
CA ASP A 147 23.45 -36.71 19.25
C ASP A 147 22.28 -36.04 18.50
N LEU A 148 21.42 -36.83 17.85
CA LEU A 148 20.21 -36.31 17.20
C LEU A 148 19.23 -35.67 18.19
N ALA A 149 18.99 -36.28 19.35
CA ALA A 149 18.11 -35.71 20.36
C ALA A 149 18.62 -34.34 20.83
N ILE A 150 19.92 -34.19 21.05
CA ILE A 150 20.53 -32.91 21.42
C ILE A 150 20.36 -31.86 20.30
N GLN A 151 20.57 -32.25 19.04
CA GLN A 151 20.36 -31.35 17.90
C GLN A 151 18.91 -30.88 17.78
N GLU A 152 17.94 -31.75 18.04
CA GLU A 152 16.52 -31.38 18.07
C GLU A 152 16.20 -30.46 19.26
N ILE A 153 16.80 -30.67 20.43
CA ILE A 153 16.70 -29.76 21.58
C ILE A 153 17.26 -28.38 21.22
N TYR A 154 18.36 -28.28 20.47
CA TYR A 154 18.88 -26.99 20.02
C TYR A 154 17.91 -26.27 19.10
N LYS A 155 17.24 -26.97 18.19
CA LYS A 155 16.20 -26.36 17.34
C LYS A 155 15.02 -25.84 18.18
N ILE A 156 14.56 -26.65 19.14
CA ILE A 156 13.49 -26.26 20.08
C ILE A 156 13.90 -25.01 20.89
N ALA A 157 15.11 -25.01 21.44
CA ALA A 157 15.66 -23.87 22.18
C ALA A 157 15.74 -22.60 21.31
N SER A 158 16.10 -22.73 20.02
CA SER A 158 16.08 -21.60 19.08
C SER A 158 14.67 -21.03 18.94
N PHE A 159 13.67 -21.88 18.73
CA PHE A 159 12.27 -21.43 18.59
C PHE A 159 11.73 -20.76 19.86
N ARG A 160 12.11 -21.27 21.04
CA ARG A 160 11.76 -20.65 22.32
C ARG A 160 12.42 -19.29 22.50
N LEU A 161 13.68 -19.16 22.10
CA LEU A 161 14.42 -17.90 22.12
C LEU A 161 13.81 -16.89 21.14
N ASP A 162 13.46 -17.30 19.91
CA ASP A 162 12.77 -16.46 18.92
C ASP A 162 11.42 -15.94 19.45
N ASN A 163 10.68 -16.78 20.17
CA ASN A 163 9.40 -16.37 20.75
C ASN A 163 9.56 -15.40 21.94
N LEU A 164 10.68 -15.45 22.66
CA LEU A 164 10.90 -14.71 23.90
C LEU A 164 11.67 -13.39 23.71
N ILE A 165 12.65 -13.39 22.80
CA ILE A 165 13.56 -12.27 22.57
C ILE A 165 13.39 -11.76 21.14
N TYR A 166 12.98 -10.51 21.00
CA TYR A 166 12.98 -9.84 19.70
C TYR A 166 14.26 -9.02 19.54
N SER A 167 14.80 -8.97 18.32
CA SER A 167 15.78 -7.93 18.00
C SER A 167 15.08 -6.55 18.05
N GLN A 168 15.74 -5.53 18.60
CA GLN A 168 15.23 -4.15 18.49
C GLN A 168 15.03 -3.77 17.01
N GLU A 169 15.85 -4.35 16.13
CA GLU A 169 15.77 -4.24 14.68
C GLU A 169 14.49 -4.85 14.09
N GLU A 170 13.93 -5.96 14.57
CA GLU A 170 12.65 -6.49 14.07
C GLU A 170 11.44 -5.72 14.61
N LYS A 171 11.54 -5.18 15.82
CA LYS A 171 10.49 -4.33 16.41
C LYS A 171 10.37 -2.97 15.71
N LEU A 172 11.46 -2.49 15.11
CA LEU A 172 11.52 -1.20 14.39
C LEU A 172 11.55 -1.33 12.86
N MET A 173 12.21 -2.34 12.27
CA MET A 173 12.29 -2.52 10.80
C MET A 173 11.19 -3.41 10.22
N GLY A 174 10.62 -4.35 10.98
CA GLY A 174 9.74 -5.38 10.42
C GLY A 174 8.30 -4.91 10.10
N THR A 175 7.84 -3.83 10.75
CA THR A 175 6.46 -3.35 10.64
C THR A 175 6.33 -1.90 10.16
N GLU A 176 7.36 -1.07 10.26
CA GLU A 176 7.26 0.35 9.84
C GLU A 176 7.71 0.58 8.39
N ASN A 177 8.59 -0.26 7.84
CA ASN A 177 9.10 -0.13 6.45
C ASN A 177 8.60 -1.20 5.48
N ARG A 178 7.64 -2.05 5.88
CA ARG A 178 7.08 -3.09 4.99
C ARG A 178 5.83 -2.57 4.28
N THR A 179 5.79 -2.69 2.96
CA THR A 179 4.56 -2.53 2.19
C THR A 179 3.57 -3.63 2.57
N MET A 180 2.49 -3.27 3.27
CA MET A 180 1.44 -4.21 3.67
C MET A 180 0.07 -3.53 3.61
N TYR A 181 -0.72 -3.93 2.61
CA TYR A 181 -2.10 -3.55 2.43
C TYR A 181 -2.81 -4.59 1.56
N TYR A 182 -4.13 -4.62 1.62
CA TYR A 182 -4.96 -5.41 0.72
C TYR A 182 -6.31 -4.71 0.54
N GLY A 183 -7.08 -5.09 -0.48
CA GLY A 183 -8.40 -4.49 -0.65
C GLY A 183 -9.13 -4.89 -1.92
N LYS A 184 -9.92 -3.97 -2.46
CA LYS A 184 -10.80 -4.20 -3.61
C LYS A 184 -10.68 -3.05 -4.61
N ALA A 185 -10.56 -3.39 -5.88
CA ALA A 185 -10.59 -2.47 -7.01
C ALA A 185 -11.79 -2.78 -7.92
N ASP A 186 -12.03 -1.95 -8.92
CA ASP A 186 -13.17 -2.06 -9.84
C ASP A 186 -14.52 -2.10 -9.12
N VAL A 187 -14.64 -1.28 -8.06
CA VAL A 187 -15.88 -1.13 -7.29
C VAL A 187 -16.69 -0.02 -7.93
N TYR A 188 -17.47 -0.38 -8.94
CA TYR A 188 -18.40 0.53 -9.60
C TYR A 188 -19.52 0.97 -8.65
N VAL A 189 -19.73 2.28 -8.57
CA VAL A 189 -20.80 2.93 -7.81
C VAL A 189 -21.48 3.94 -8.73
N PHE A 190 -22.80 3.80 -8.89
CA PHE A 190 -23.63 4.76 -9.61
C PHE A 190 -24.71 5.26 -8.67
N ARG A 191 -24.47 6.43 -8.06
CA ARG A 191 -25.45 7.07 -7.18
C ARG A 191 -26.25 8.07 -7.99
N THR A 192 -27.57 7.90 -8.06
CA THR A 192 -28.45 8.90 -8.67
C THR A 192 -28.89 9.94 -7.65
N PHE A 193 -29.10 11.17 -8.14
CA PHE A 193 -29.60 12.30 -7.35
C PHE A 193 -28.81 12.50 -6.06
N ALA A 194 -27.47 12.53 -6.16
CA ALA A 194 -26.64 12.95 -5.04
C ALA A 194 -26.81 14.47 -4.83
N LYS A 195 -26.31 15.00 -3.71
CA LYS A 195 -26.41 16.45 -3.45
C LYS A 195 -25.69 17.22 -4.57
N PRO A 196 -26.33 18.23 -5.18
CA PRO A 196 -25.67 19.08 -6.16
C PRO A 196 -24.48 19.83 -5.55
N LEU A 197 -23.42 20.00 -6.35
CA LEU A 197 -22.31 20.89 -6.01
C LEU A 197 -22.63 22.28 -6.54
N THR A 198 -22.93 23.23 -5.65
CA THR A 198 -23.23 24.62 -6.00
C THR A 198 -22.36 25.59 -5.19
N GLY A 199 -22.19 26.81 -5.69
CA GLY A 199 -21.42 27.85 -4.98
C GLY A 199 -19.91 27.70 -5.10
N VAL A 200 -19.43 27.03 -6.15
CA VAL A 200 -17.99 26.99 -6.48
C VAL A 200 -17.50 28.36 -6.91
N LYS A 201 -16.22 28.64 -6.65
CA LYS A 201 -15.61 29.92 -7.03
C LYS A 201 -15.62 30.09 -8.55
N HIS A 202 -16.16 31.21 -9.04
CA HIS A 202 -16.06 31.56 -10.46
C HIS A 202 -14.62 31.99 -10.82
N ILE A 203 -14.15 31.60 -12.01
CA ILE A 203 -12.87 32.04 -12.58
C ILE A 203 -13.06 32.51 -14.03
N PRO A 204 -12.25 33.46 -14.54
CA PRO A 204 -12.40 33.99 -15.89
C PRO A 204 -12.33 32.94 -17.01
N GLU A 205 -11.57 31.86 -16.81
CA GLU A 205 -11.33 30.84 -17.82
C GLU A 205 -12.45 29.79 -17.96
N SER A 206 -13.47 29.80 -17.10
CA SER A 206 -14.43 28.70 -17.00
C SER A 206 -15.84 29.17 -16.70
N GLU A 207 -16.81 28.72 -17.52
CA GLU A 207 -18.24 28.90 -17.28
C GLU A 207 -18.81 27.92 -16.24
N PHE A 208 -18.03 26.91 -15.83
CA PHE A 208 -18.44 25.96 -14.80
C PHE A 208 -18.77 26.67 -13.47
N SER A 209 -19.98 26.44 -12.98
CA SER A 209 -20.53 27.05 -11.76
C SER A 209 -21.20 26.04 -10.81
N GLU A 210 -21.61 24.87 -11.32
CA GLU A 210 -22.25 23.82 -10.54
C GLU A 210 -22.14 22.44 -11.21
N ARG A 211 -22.37 21.39 -10.42
CA ARG A 211 -22.73 20.03 -10.90
C ARG A 211 -24.06 19.63 -10.28
N ASP A 212 -24.99 19.18 -11.09
CA ASP A 212 -26.30 18.72 -10.60
C ASP A 212 -26.21 17.40 -9.81
N ASN A 213 -25.16 16.61 -10.05
CA ASN A 213 -24.96 15.27 -9.53
C ASN A 213 -26.19 14.35 -9.69
N VAL A 214 -26.92 14.49 -10.81
CA VAL A 214 -28.03 13.57 -11.15
C VAL A 214 -27.51 12.15 -11.33
N ILE A 215 -26.34 11.99 -11.95
CA ILE A 215 -25.59 10.73 -11.95
C ILE A 215 -24.21 11.00 -11.36
N PHE A 216 -23.97 10.46 -10.17
CA PHE A 216 -22.69 10.48 -9.48
C PHE A 216 -22.04 9.09 -9.62
N GLY A 217 -21.32 8.91 -10.74
CA GLY A 217 -20.72 7.66 -11.16
C GLY A 217 -19.22 7.62 -10.91
N LEU A 218 -18.72 6.54 -10.31
CA LEU A 218 -17.30 6.36 -10.06
C LEU A 218 -16.88 4.88 -10.05
N ASN A 219 -15.62 4.65 -10.41
CA ASN A 219 -14.92 3.39 -10.20
C ASN A 219 -13.99 3.54 -9.00
N ALA A 220 -14.36 2.95 -7.85
CA ALA A 220 -13.59 3.03 -6.62
C ALA A 220 -12.59 1.87 -6.46
N LYS A 221 -11.50 2.18 -5.77
CA LYS A 221 -10.55 1.24 -5.20
C LYS A 221 -10.32 1.59 -3.72
N VAL A 222 -10.25 0.57 -2.87
CA VAL A 222 -9.93 0.69 -1.45
C VAL A 222 -8.76 -0.22 -1.10
N ALA A 223 -7.87 0.27 -0.25
CA ALA A 223 -6.81 -0.48 0.38
C ALA A 223 -6.84 -0.25 1.90
N LEU A 224 -6.87 -1.34 2.66
CA LEU A 224 -6.83 -1.33 4.12
C LEU A 224 -5.40 -1.63 4.58
N ARG A 225 -4.93 -0.86 5.56
CA ARG A 225 -3.59 -0.94 6.15
C ARG A 225 -3.69 -1.13 7.66
N GLY A 226 -2.78 -1.92 8.22
CA GLY A 226 -2.68 -2.11 9.67
C GLY A 226 -1.73 -3.23 10.05
N LYS A 227 -0.91 -3.02 11.09
CA LYS A 227 0.09 -4.00 11.56
C LYS A 227 -0.52 -5.36 11.91
N LYS A 228 -1.78 -5.38 12.35
CA LYS A 228 -2.54 -6.59 12.70
C LYS A 228 -2.88 -7.50 11.52
N PHE A 229 -2.66 -7.07 10.27
CA PHE A 229 -2.85 -7.93 9.10
C PHE A 229 -1.68 -8.89 8.85
N LEU A 230 -0.55 -8.77 9.55
CA LEU A 230 0.64 -9.55 9.22
C LEU A 230 0.40 -11.07 9.21
N THR A 231 -0.36 -11.60 10.18
CA THR A 231 -0.65 -13.03 10.29
C THR A 231 -1.50 -13.57 9.14
N SER A 232 -2.27 -12.72 8.45
CA SER A 232 -3.00 -13.16 7.24
C SER A 232 -2.05 -13.49 6.09
N PHE A 233 -0.90 -12.81 6.01
CA PHE A 233 0.13 -13.07 5.01
C PHE A 233 1.08 -14.20 5.44
N THR A 234 1.53 -14.20 6.69
CA THR A 234 2.58 -15.13 7.16
C THR A 234 2.05 -16.49 7.57
N GLU A 235 0.82 -16.55 8.07
CA GLU A 235 0.23 -17.75 8.67
C GLU A 235 -1.07 -18.18 7.99
N GLY A 236 -1.61 -17.35 7.07
CA GLY A 236 -2.92 -17.58 6.46
C GLY A 236 -4.08 -17.41 7.44
N ASP A 237 -3.86 -16.69 8.55
CA ASP A 237 -4.90 -16.40 9.54
C ASP A 237 -5.84 -15.30 9.05
N ASN A 238 -7.06 -15.69 8.69
CA ASN A 238 -8.09 -14.78 8.20
C ASN A 238 -8.96 -14.16 9.29
N SER A 239 -8.66 -14.37 10.58
CA SER A 239 -9.51 -13.93 11.70
C SER A 239 -9.72 -12.40 11.75
N LEU A 240 -8.76 -11.63 11.26
CA LEU A 240 -8.82 -10.16 11.16
C LEU A 240 -8.97 -9.67 9.71
N VAL A 241 -9.28 -10.55 8.76
CA VAL A 241 -9.43 -10.17 7.35
C VAL A 241 -10.89 -9.80 7.10
N VAL A 242 -11.14 -8.52 6.82
CA VAL A 242 -12.38 -8.10 6.16
C VAL A 242 -12.36 -8.64 4.74
N ALA A 243 -13.33 -9.48 4.36
CA ALA A 243 -13.39 -10.03 3.01
C ALA A 243 -13.54 -8.90 1.97
N THR A 244 -12.85 -9.01 0.84
CA THR A 244 -12.84 -7.94 -0.17
C THR A 244 -14.23 -7.73 -0.82
N ASP A 245 -15.08 -8.76 -0.85
CA ASP A 245 -16.51 -8.60 -1.21
C ASP A 245 -17.29 -7.79 -0.19
N SER A 246 -17.01 -7.97 1.12
CA SER A 246 -17.59 -7.12 2.17
C SER A 246 -17.19 -5.66 2.00
N MET A 247 -15.94 -5.38 1.58
CA MET A 247 -15.50 -4.01 1.28
C MET A 247 -16.28 -3.39 0.12
N LYS A 248 -16.50 -4.15 -0.97
CA LYS A 248 -17.34 -3.73 -2.11
C LYS A 248 -18.76 -3.36 -1.63
N ASN A 249 -19.39 -4.25 -0.86
CA ASN A 249 -20.73 -4.00 -0.30
C ASN A 249 -20.73 -2.78 0.64
N PHE A 250 -19.65 -2.59 1.42
CA PHE A 250 -19.49 -1.46 2.34
C PHE A 250 -19.47 -0.14 1.57
N ILE A 251 -18.65 -0.02 0.53
CA ILE A 251 -18.56 1.17 -0.31
C ILE A 251 -19.92 1.50 -0.94
N GLN A 252 -20.56 0.51 -1.58
CA GLN A 252 -21.83 0.70 -2.29
C GLN A 252 -22.96 1.14 -1.35
N ARG A 253 -23.01 0.62 -0.12
CA ARG A 253 -24.02 1.03 0.87
C ARG A 253 -23.77 2.43 1.41
N HIS A 254 -22.53 2.76 1.76
CA HIS A 254 -22.22 4.10 2.29
C HIS A 254 -22.32 5.20 1.23
N ALA A 255 -22.18 4.87 -0.07
CA ALA A 255 -22.55 5.80 -1.13
C ALA A 255 -24.04 6.18 -1.14
N ALA A 256 -24.93 5.35 -0.56
CA ALA A 256 -26.34 5.68 -0.35
C ALA A 256 -26.53 6.66 0.83
N GLU A 257 -25.64 6.63 1.82
CA GLU A 257 -25.69 7.44 3.04
C GLU A 257 -24.95 8.78 2.92
N TYR A 258 -24.08 8.94 1.92
CA TYR A 258 -23.32 10.16 1.73
C TYR A 258 -24.22 11.34 1.34
N GLU A 259 -24.13 12.42 2.12
CA GLU A 259 -24.92 13.65 1.94
C GLU A 259 -24.10 14.81 1.34
N GLY A 260 -22.83 14.61 1.03
CA GLY A 260 -22.00 15.61 0.36
C GLY A 260 -22.12 15.55 -1.17
N ALA A 261 -21.29 16.35 -1.84
CA ALA A 261 -21.42 16.61 -3.28
C ALA A 261 -20.14 16.33 -4.10
N THR A 262 -19.08 15.83 -3.47
CA THR A 262 -17.76 15.66 -4.11
C THR A 262 -17.26 14.23 -3.99
N MET A 263 -16.41 13.82 -4.92
CA MET A 263 -15.81 12.50 -4.91
C MET A 263 -14.84 12.37 -3.72
N GLU A 264 -14.00 13.37 -3.50
CA GLU A 264 -13.06 13.43 -2.39
C GLU A 264 -13.78 13.35 -1.03
N GLY A 265 -14.89 14.06 -0.88
CA GLY A 265 -15.71 14.00 0.32
C GLY A 265 -16.35 12.62 0.55
N LEU A 266 -16.80 11.95 -0.52
CA LEU A 266 -17.30 10.57 -0.42
C LEU A 266 -16.19 9.61 0.01
N LEU A 267 -15.00 9.70 -0.58
CA LEU A 267 -13.87 8.84 -0.25
C LEU A 267 -13.42 9.03 1.20
N ALA A 268 -13.35 10.28 1.67
CA ALA A 268 -13.05 10.60 3.07
C ALA A 268 -14.12 10.02 4.02
N PHE A 269 -15.41 10.25 3.71
CA PHE A 269 -16.53 9.72 4.47
C PHE A 269 -16.47 8.20 4.61
N ILE A 270 -16.34 7.47 3.49
CA ILE A 270 -16.29 5.99 3.52
C ILE A 270 -15.03 5.51 4.28
N SER A 271 -13.89 6.18 4.12
CA SER A 271 -12.66 5.83 4.82
C SER A 271 -12.82 5.95 6.35
N GLU A 272 -13.44 7.03 6.83
CA GLU A 272 -13.78 7.19 8.24
C GLU A 272 -14.75 6.11 8.71
N ARG A 273 -15.80 5.78 7.94
CA ARG A 273 -16.74 4.70 8.28
C ARG A 273 -16.04 3.35 8.42
N PHE A 274 -15.06 3.04 7.55
CA PHE A 274 -14.25 1.83 7.69
C PHE A 274 -13.47 1.81 9.00
N LEU A 275 -12.82 2.93 9.35
CA LEU A 275 -12.06 3.05 10.60
C LEU A 275 -12.98 2.99 11.82
N GLU A 276 -14.17 3.59 11.80
CA GLU A 276 -15.15 3.46 12.88
C GLU A 276 -15.64 2.01 13.05
N LYS A 277 -15.81 1.28 11.94
CA LYS A 277 -16.35 -0.08 11.97
C LYS A 277 -15.32 -1.12 12.41
N TYR A 278 -14.05 -0.93 12.06
CA TYR A 278 -13.01 -1.94 12.22
C TYR A 278 -11.79 -1.41 12.98
N ASP A 279 -11.76 -1.64 14.30
CA ASP A 279 -10.74 -1.11 15.22
C ASP A 279 -9.30 -1.57 14.94
N HIS A 280 -9.14 -2.70 14.25
CA HIS A 280 -7.82 -3.24 13.92
C HIS A 280 -7.19 -2.59 12.66
N ILE A 281 -7.96 -1.76 11.95
CA ILE A 281 -7.49 -1.01 10.79
C ILE A 281 -6.87 0.31 11.28
N GLU A 282 -5.67 0.60 10.79
CA GLU A 282 -4.88 1.78 11.16
C GLU A 282 -4.96 2.87 10.10
N SER A 283 -5.13 2.50 8.82
CA SER A 283 -5.22 3.45 7.72
C SER A 283 -6.07 2.88 6.58
N VAL A 284 -6.83 3.74 5.93
CA VAL A 284 -7.66 3.42 4.76
C VAL A 284 -7.26 4.37 3.65
N GLU A 285 -6.88 3.81 2.51
CA GLU A 285 -6.59 4.56 1.30
C GLU A 285 -7.66 4.23 0.26
N MET A 286 -8.35 5.26 -0.21
CA MET A 286 -9.34 5.14 -1.26
C MET A 286 -8.93 5.99 -2.45
N SER A 287 -9.13 5.47 -3.65
CA SER A 287 -9.03 6.23 -4.88
C SER A 287 -10.27 5.98 -5.73
N ALA A 288 -10.64 6.95 -6.57
CA ALA A 288 -11.71 6.76 -7.53
C ALA A 288 -11.46 7.55 -8.81
N ASP A 289 -11.87 6.93 -9.90
CA ASP A 289 -11.98 7.56 -11.22
C ASP A 289 -13.46 7.84 -11.48
N GLU A 290 -13.78 9.07 -11.89
CA GLU A 290 -15.12 9.44 -12.31
C GLU A 290 -15.54 8.62 -13.54
N ILE A 291 -16.82 8.25 -13.59
CA ILE A 291 -17.45 7.74 -14.81
C ILE A 291 -18.34 8.87 -15.34
N PRO A 292 -17.84 9.70 -16.28
CA PRO A 292 -18.50 10.94 -16.66
C PRO A 292 -19.77 10.69 -17.47
N PHE A 293 -20.81 11.48 -17.16
CA PHE A 293 -22.08 11.53 -17.87
C PHE A 293 -22.37 12.97 -18.29
N GLU A 294 -22.55 13.19 -19.58
CA GLU A 294 -22.85 14.50 -20.16
C GLU A 294 -24.33 14.55 -20.56
N PRO A 295 -25.11 15.54 -20.11
CA PRO A 295 -26.50 15.66 -20.52
C PRO A 295 -26.56 15.95 -22.03
N ILE A 296 -27.41 15.21 -22.76
CA ILE A 296 -27.58 15.47 -24.20
C ILE A 296 -28.45 16.71 -24.40
N ARG A 297 -28.25 17.45 -25.50
CA ARG A 297 -29.16 18.54 -25.88
C ARG A 297 -30.37 17.97 -26.63
N VAL A 298 -31.56 18.37 -26.22
CA VAL A 298 -32.84 17.98 -26.85
C VAL A 298 -33.64 19.23 -27.25
N PRO A 299 -34.47 19.16 -28.31
CA PRO A 299 -35.36 20.27 -28.67
C PRO A 299 -36.32 20.62 -27.53
N ALA A 300 -36.51 21.92 -27.32
CA ALA A 300 -37.44 22.54 -26.37
C ALA A 300 -38.19 23.70 -27.05
N ASP A 301 -39.23 24.21 -26.39
CA ASP A 301 -40.10 25.27 -26.93
C ASP A 301 -39.33 26.54 -27.36
N SER A 302 -38.18 26.82 -26.73
CA SER A 302 -37.31 27.96 -27.02
C SER A 302 -35.90 27.58 -27.51
N GLY A 303 -35.77 26.46 -28.24
CA GLY A 303 -34.53 26.04 -28.87
C GLY A 303 -34.08 24.66 -28.44
N PHE A 304 -32.90 24.55 -27.84
CA PHE A 304 -32.37 23.29 -27.32
C PHE A 304 -31.97 23.45 -25.86
N GLU A 305 -32.40 22.52 -25.02
CA GLU A 305 -32.04 22.46 -23.59
C GLU A 305 -31.26 21.19 -23.26
N GLN A 306 -30.62 21.16 -22.10
CA GLN A 306 -29.98 19.95 -21.59
C GLN A 306 -31.04 18.98 -21.07
N SER A 307 -30.98 17.72 -21.50
CA SER A 307 -31.86 16.67 -21.01
C SER A 307 -31.57 16.40 -19.55
N ARG A 308 -32.62 16.34 -18.74
CA ARG A 308 -32.55 15.93 -17.33
C ARG A 308 -32.69 14.42 -17.13
N LEU A 309 -32.95 13.68 -18.21
CA LEU A 309 -33.32 12.27 -18.20
C LEU A 309 -32.35 11.39 -19.00
N VAL A 310 -31.72 11.95 -20.03
CA VAL A 310 -30.86 11.21 -20.95
C VAL A 310 -29.45 11.78 -20.93
N TYR A 311 -28.49 10.92 -20.65
CA TYR A 311 -27.07 11.28 -20.55
C TYR A 311 -26.27 10.41 -21.52
N ASN A 312 -25.30 11.03 -22.19
CA ASN A 312 -24.25 10.30 -22.87
C ASN A 312 -23.16 9.98 -21.85
N SER A 313 -22.80 8.71 -21.69
CA SER A 313 -21.57 8.41 -20.94
C SER A 313 -20.37 8.82 -21.79
N SER A 314 -19.43 9.54 -21.19
CA SER A 314 -18.25 10.06 -21.87
C SER A 314 -17.08 9.08 -21.70
N ARG A 315 -16.14 9.08 -22.66
CA ARG A 315 -14.86 8.34 -22.61
C ARG A 315 -13.69 9.29 -22.84
N ASN A 316 -13.95 10.58 -22.69
CA ASN A 316 -12.95 11.62 -22.75
C ASN A 316 -12.34 11.79 -21.35
N GLN A 317 -11.82 12.98 -21.07
CA GLN A 317 -11.26 13.30 -19.77
C GLN A 317 -12.26 13.08 -18.62
N TYR A 318 -11.75 12.64 -17.47
CA TYR A 318 -12.54 12.37 -16.28
C TYR A 318 -11.80 12.82 -15.01
N ALA A 319 -12.55 13.18 -13.97
CA ALA A 319 -11.96 13.56 -12.68
C ALA A 319 -11.44 12.34 -11.92
N THR A 320 -10.41 12.52 -11.10
CA THR A 320 -9.87 11.49 -10.21
C THR A 320 -9.68 12.03 -8.80
N ALA A 321 -9.76 11.16 -7.80
CA ALA A 321 -9.48 11.50 -6.41
C ALA A 321 -8.73 10.38 -5.71
N THR A 322 -7.86 10.74 -4.78
CA THR A 322 -7.24 9.83 -3.80
C THR A 322 -7.28 10.48 -2.42
N VAL A 323 -7.69 9.71 -1.42
CA VAL A 323 -7.75 10.12 -0.02
C VAL A 323 -7.19 8.98 0.83
N ARG A 324 -6.23 9.29 1.71
CA ARG A 324 -5.78 8.38 2.76
C ARG A 324 -6.10 8.95 4.13
N VAL A 325 -6.84 8.18 4.90
CA VAL A 325 -7.24 8.53 6.26
C VAL A 325 -6.54 7.60 7.24
N ASP A 326 -5.81 8.17 8.17
CA ASP A 326 -5.16 7.44 9.26
C ASP A 326 -5.97 7.57 10.55
N ARG A 327 -5.98 6.50 11.35
CA ARG A 327 -6.39 6.55 12.74
C ARG A 327 -5.33 7.28 13.57
N LYS A 328 -5.76 8.27 14.35
CA LYS A 328 -4.94 9.00 15.34
C LYS A 328 -5.47 8.76 16.75
N ALA A 329 -4.76 9.25 17.76
CA ALA A 329 -5.15 9.06 19.16
C ALA A 329 -6.56 9.62 19.47
N ASN A 330 -6.95 10.71 18.79
CA ASN A 330 -8.20 11.43 19.06
C ASN A 330 -9.12 11.53 17.82
N GLY A 331 -9.16 10.48 16.99
CA GLY A 331 -10.05 10.42 15.82
C GLY A 331 -9.33 9.99 14.55
N PHE A 332 -9.73 10.58 13.43
CA PHE A 332 -9.22 10.27 12.11
C PHE A 332 -8.65 11.53 11.45
N GLU A 333 -7.62 11.37 10.63
CA GLU A 333 -6.96 12.47 9.94
C GLU A 333 -6.71 12.11 8.49
N VAL A 334 -7.06 13.01 7.57
CA VAL A 334 -6.69 12.91 6.17
C VAL A 334 -5.21 13.26 6.04
N VAL A 335 -4.37 12.25 5.86
CA VAL A 335 -2.90 12.38 5.78
C VAL A 335 -2.39 12.46 4.35
N GLU A 336 -3.23 12.11 3.38
CA GLU A 336 -2.92 12.24 1.96
C GLU A 336 -4.20 12.57 1.20
N GLN A 337 -4.11 13.55 0.33
CA GLN A 337 -5.19 13.96 -0.55
C GLN A 337 -4.60 14.39 -1.88
N ALA A 338 -5.21 13.93 -2.96
CA ALA A 338 -4.96 14.40 -4.31
C ALA A 338 -6.27 14.39 -5.09
N SER A 339 -6.48 15.43 -5.87
CA SER A 339 -7.53 15.52 -6.89
C SER A 339 -6.86 15.56 -8.26
N GLY A 340 -7.57 15.17 -9.32
CA GLY A 340 -6.99 15.19 -10.64
C GLY A 340 -8.00 15.17 -11.77
N LEU A 341 -7.47 15.33 -12.97
CA LEU A 341 -8.12 15.23 -14.27
C LEU A 341 -7.22 14.36 -15.15
N LYS A 342 -7.74 13.24 -15.65
CA LYS A 342 -7.00 12.35 -16.54
C LYS A 342 -7.55 12.35 -17.95
N ASP A 343 -6.73 11.89 -18.90
CA ASP A 343 -7.08 11.71 -20.31
C ASP A 343 -7.55 13.01 -21.00
N LEU A 344 -7.00 14.16 -20.61
CA LEU A 344 -7.25 15.41 -21.31
C LEU A 344 -6.44 15.47 -22.60
N HIS A 345 -7.09 15.21 -23.72
CA HIS A 345 -6.49 15.23 -25.05
C HIS A 345 -6.83 16.54 -25.76
N LEU A 346 -5.81 17.30 -26.13
CA LEU A 346 -5.96 18.60 -26.80
C LEU A 346 -5.02 18.71 -27.99
N ILE A 347 -5.55 19.11 -29.14
CA ILE A 347 -4.75 19.49 -30.30
C ILE A 347 -4.89 20.98 -30.58
N LYS A 348 -3.77 21.68 -30.72
CA LYS A 348 -3.73 23.06 -31.21
C LYS A 348 -3.16 23.06 -32.62
N VAL A 349 -3.94 23.50 -33.59
CA VAL A 349 -3.63 23.30 -35.03
C VAL A 349 -2.48 24.16 -35.56
N ARG A 350 -2.14 25.28 -34.88
CA ARG A 350 -1.04 26.21 -35.20
C ARG A 350 -0.61 26.98 -33.94
N GLY A 351 0.47 27.73 -34.01
CA GLY A 351 0.99 28.55 -32.90
C GLY A 351 1.73 27.70 -31.88
N SER A 352 2.48 26.69 -32.35
CA SER A 352 3.36 25.87 -31.52
C SER A 352 4.66 25.58 -32.24
N SER A 353 5.78 25.90 -31.60
CA SER A 353 7.12 25.78 -32.16
C SER A 353 7.97 24.82 -31.33
N PHE A 354 8.97 24.22 -31.94
CA PHE A 354 9.98 23.41 -31.26
C PHE A 354 11.32 23.48 -32.01
N TYR A 355 12.23 24.32 -31.51
CA TYR A 355 13.56 24.56 -32.05
C TYR A 355 14.54 24.91 -30.92
N GLY A 356 15.85 24.91 -31.22
CA GLY A 356 16.89 25.27 -30.25
C GLY A 356 17.27 24.15 -29.26
N TYR A 357 16.87 22.91 -29.53
CA TYR A 357 17.32 21.74 -28.79
C TYR A 357 18.77 21.34 -29.15
N ILE A 358 19.38 20.51 -28.30
CA ILE A 358 20.73 19.97 -28.53
C ILE A 358 20.75 19.20 -29.85
N LYS A 359 21.78 19.43 -30.67
CA LYS A 359 22.00 18.74 -31.95
C LYS A 359 23.30 17.97 -31.89
N ASP A 360 23.21 16.65 -32.00
CA ASP A 360 24.32 15.70 -31.95
C ASP A 360 24.09 14.54 -32.95
N GLU A 361 24.92 13.50 -32.90
CA GLU A 361 24.84 12.33 -33.77
C GLU A 361 23.53 11.52 -33.66
N TYR A 362 22.71 11.75 -32.64
CA TYR A 362 21.42 11.09 -32.43
C TYR A 362 20.24 11.92 -32.98
N THR A 363 20.48 13.15 -33.42
CA THR A 363 19.43 14.09 -33.81
C THR A 363 18.94 13.85 -35.24
N THR A 364 17.73 13.31 -35.37
CA THR A 364 17.02 13.13 -36.66
C THR A 364 15.84 14.09 -36.84
N LEU A 365 15.38 14.70 -35.75
CA LEU A 365 14.25 15.60 -35.72
C LEU A 365 14.60 16.92 -36.45
N ARG A 366 13.66 17.43 -37.25
CA ARG A 366 13.77 18.76 -37.86
C ARG A 366 13.21 19.81 -36.92
N GLU A 367 13.77 21.01 -36.95
CA GLU A 367 13.21 22.13 -36.23
C GLU A 367 11.92 22.58 -36.92
N GLU A 368 10.89 22.85 -36.11
CA GLU A 368 9.59 23.27 -36.60
C GLU A 368 9.22 24.59 -35.92
N THR A 369 8.97 25.62 -36.72
CA THR A 369 8.55 26.93 -36.22
C THR A 369 7.04 27.04 -36.04
N ASP A 370 6.27 26.14 -36.67
CA ASP A 370 4.83 26.01 -36.47
C ASP A 370 4.36 24.58 -36.80
N ARG A 371 3.62 23.96 -35.88
CA ARG A 371 3.11 22.59 -36.01
C ARG A 371 1.83 22.37 -35.21
N PRO A 372 0.97 21.41 -35.60
CA PRO A 372 -0.18 21.05 -34.80
C PRO A 372 0.24 20.27 -33.56
N LEU A 373 0.42 20.95 -32.42
CA LEU A 373 0.82 20.29 -31.19
C LEU A 373 -0.36 19.48 -30.63
N PHE A 374 -0.20 18.16 -30.55
CA PHE A 374 -1.18 17.26 -29.94
C PHE A 374 -0.65 16.72 -28.62
N ILE A 375 -1.34 17.02 -27.53
CA ILE A 375 -0.94 16.67 -26.17
C ILE A 375 -2.00 15.85 -25.46
N TYR A 376 -1.55 14.87 -24.68
CA TYR A 376 -2.35 14.24 -23.64
C TYR A 376 -1.85 14.76 -22.29
N LEU A 377 -2.76 15.11 -21.38
CA LEU A 377 -2.46 15.66 -20.08
C LEU A 377 -3.22 14.91 -18.99
N ASP A 378 -2.49 14.43 -18.00
CA ASP A 378 -2.99 14.11 -16.67
C ASP A 378 -2.53 15.21 -15.73
N ILE A 379 -3.47 15.83 -15.03
CA ILE A 379 -3.24 16.99 -14.16
C ILE A 379 -3.72 16.62 -12.77
N ASN A 380 -2.87 16.73 -11.77
CA ASN A 380 -3.21 16.48 -10.36
C ASN A 380 -2.96 17.74 -9.54
N TRP A 381 -3.72 17.93 -8.46
CA TRP A 381 -3.50 19.02 -7.52
C TRP A 381 -3.70 18.57 -6.08
N LYS A 382 -2.99 19.25 -5.18
CA LYS A 382 -3.09 19.05 -3.74
C LYS A 382 -3.50 20.35 -3.08
N TYR A 383 -4.41 20.26 -2.12
CA TYR A 383 -4.81 21.40 -1.30
C TYR A 383 -3.84 21.59 -0.14
N SER A 384 -3.58 22.83 0.24
CA SER A 384 -2.86 23.16 1.48
C SER A 384 -3.63 22.68 2.71
N ASN A 385 -4.96 22.70 2.65
CA ASN A 385 -5.86 22.06 3.61
C ASN A 385 -6.65 20.95 2.89
N PRO A 386 -6.36 19.66 3.15
CA PRO A 386 -7.06 18.54 2.51
C PRO A 386 -8.59 18.58 2.65
N LEU A 387 -9.12 19.22 3.71
CA LEU A 387 -10.56 19.31 3.94
C LEU A 387 -11.29 20.19 2.92
N ASP A 388 -10.61 21.12 2.25
CA ASP A 388 -11.21 21.94 1.19
C ASP A 388 -11.67 21.08 0.00
N ALA A 389 -10.99 19.95 -0.24
CA ALA A 389 -11.36 18.99 -1.28
C ALA A 389 -12.72 18.32 -1.01
N THR A 390 -13.18 18.26 0.24
CA THR A 390 -14.47 17.63 0.58
C THR A 390 -15.68 18.40 0.03
N GLY A 391 -15.49 19.66 -0.36
CA GLY A 391 -16.58 20.53 -0.79
C GLY A 391 -17.52 20.96 0.34
N ALA A 392 -17.15 20.78 1.61
CA ALA A 392 -17.90 21.30 2.76
C ALA A 392 -18.06 22.82 2.71
N ASN A 393 -17.03 23.52 2.18
CA ASN A 393 -17.11 24.91 1.75
C ASN A 393 -16.87 24.98 0.23
N PRO A 394 -17.93 24.98 -0.61
CA PRO A 394 -17.79 24.93 -2.06
C PRO A 394 -16.96 26.07 -2.67
N GLY A 395 -16.90 27.23 -2.03
CA GLY A 395 -16.08 28.36 -2.49
C GLY A 395 -14.57 28.08 -2.47
N ASN A 396 -14.14 27.10 -1.68
CA ASN A 396 -12.75 26.62 -1.63
C ASN A 396 -12.51 25.40 -2.52
N TYR A 397 -13.57 24.76 -3.03
CA TYR A 397 -13.42 23.56 -3.87
C TYR A 397 -12.95 23.95 -5.28
N VAL A 398 -11.97 23.20 -5.78
CA VAL A 398 -11.41 23.31 -7.13
C VAL A 398 -11.95 22.16 -7.97
N ALA A 399 -12.77 22.50 -8.94
CA ALA A 399 -13.40 21.54 -9.84
C ALA A 399 -12.46 21.15 -10.99
N ALA A 400 -12.43 19.87 -11.37
CA ALA A 400 -11.62 19.36 -12.48
C ALA A 400 -11.97 20.05 -13.81
N GLU A 401 -13.23 20.43 -13.98
CA GLU A 401 -13.75 21.19 -15.11
C GLU A 401 -13.08 22.56 -15.24
N GLN A 402 -12.82 23.23 -14.11
CA GLN A 402 -12.14 24.54 -14.11
C GLN A 402 -10.65 24.39 -14.48
N ILE A 403 -9.98 23.34 -14.01
CA ILE A 403 -8.59 23.04 -14.37
C ILE A 403 -8.46 22.67 -15.86
N ARG A 404 -9.42 21.89 -16.38
CA ARG A 404 -9.55 21.59 -17.81
C ARG A 404 -9.68 22.88 -18.64
N ASP A 405 -10.53 23.80 -18.20
CA ASP A 405 -10.83 25.01 -18.97
C ASP A 405 -9.71 26.06 -18.86
N ILE A 406 -8.97 26.11 -17.74
CA ILE A 406 -7.68 26.82 -17.65
C ILE A 406 -6.69 26.24 -18.69
N SER A 407 -6.57 24.92 -18.75
CA SER A 407 -5.63 24.26 -19.68
C SER A 407 -5.96 24.56 -21.14
N ARG A 408 -7.24 24.51 -21.51
CA ARG A 408 -7.74 24.89 -22.84
C ARG A 408 -7.46 26.35 -23.16
N THR A 409 -7.73 27.24 -22.20
CA THR A 409 -7.53 28.69 -22.38
C THR A 409 -6.06 29.03 -22.58
N LEU A 410 -5.16 28.49 -21.76
CA LEU A 410 -3.72 28.72 -21.88
C LEU A 410 -3.16 28.12 -23.16
N PHE A 411 -3.60 26.90 -23.51
CA PHE A 411 -3.14 26.30 -24.75
C PHE A 411 -3.59 27.10 -25.97
N HIS A 412 -4.80 27.66 -25.95
CA HIS A 412 -5.28 28.58 -26.97
C HIS A 412 -4.43 29.87 -27.04
N GLN A 413 -4.23 30.55 -25.91
CA GLN A 413 -3.60 31.88 -25.85
C GLN A 413 -2.09 31.88 -26.14
N MET A 414 -1.39 30.79 -25.80
CA MET A 414 0.08 30.79 -25.81
C MET A 414 0.69 30.29 -27.13
N ASP A 415 1.65 31.03 -27.66
CA ASP A 415 2.61 30.50 -28.63
C ASP A 415 3.65 29.65 -27.89
N SER A 416 3.30 28.39 -27.66
CA SER A 416 4.13 27.48 -26.85
C SER A 416 5.41 27.09 -27.60
N ARG A 417 6.57 27.24 -26.92
CA ARG A 417 7.89 26.80 -27.43
C ARG A 417 8.19 25.32 -27.12
N SER A 418 7.41 24.74 -26.20
CA SER A 418 7.51 23.34 -25.78
C SER A 418 6.32 22.95 -24.90
N ILE A 419 6.11 21.65 -24.69
CA ILE A 419 5.10 21.16 -23.74
C ILE A 419 5.52 21.53 -22.30
N GLN A 420 6.81 21.48 -21.99
CA GLN A 420 7.38 21.86 -20.69
C GLN A 420 6.96 23.28 -20.30
N GLN A 421 7.10 24.24 -21.23
CA GLN A 421 6.68 25.61 -21.00
C GLN A 421 5.16 25.68 -20.81
N LEU A 422 4.38 25.01 -21.66
CA LEU A 422 2.92 25.02 -21.56
C LEU A 422 2.43 24.53 -20.19
N ILE A 423 2.88 23.36 -19.72
CA ILE A 423 2.43 22.81 -18.43
C ILE A 423 2.88 23.65 -17.24
N TYR A 424 4.05 24.30 -17.31
CA TYR A 424 4.50 25.25 -16.30
C TYR A 424 3.50 26.42 -16.14
N HIS A 425 3.10 27.03 -17.26
CA HIS A 425 2.17 28.16 -17.23
C HIS A 425 0.73 27.74 -16.85
N ILE A 426 0.29 26.54 -17.25
CA ILE A 426 -0.99 25.98 -16.78
C ILE A 426 -0.97 25.84 -15.25
N GLY A 427 0.09 25.26 -14.68
CA GLY A 427 0.22 25.09 -13.23
C GLY A 427 0.28 26.42 -12.48
N CYS A 428 1.06 27.38 -12.99
CA CYS A 428 1.12 28.74 -12.42
C CYS A 428 -0.26 29.41 -12.41
N ARG A 429 -1.00 29.35 -13.54
CA ARG A 429 -2.35 29.92 -13.62
C ARG A 429 -3.33 29.24 -12.66
N ALA A 430 -3.28 27.92 -12.54
CA ALA A 430 -4.12 27.19 -11.60
C ALA A 430 -3.83 27.61 -10.15
N LEU A 431 -2.57 27.70 -9.74
CA LEU A 431 -2.20 28.18 -8.41
C LEU A 431 -2.59 29.63 -8.16
N GLU A 432 -2.48 30.50 -9.16
CA GLU A 432 -2.92 31.90 -9.09
C GLU A 432 -4.45 32.00 -8.88
N ARG A 433 -5.24 31.21 -9.63
CA ARG A 433 -6.71 31.19 -9.52
C ARG A 433 -7.18 30.57 -8.22
N PHE A 434 -6.46 29.60 -7.67
CA PHE A 434 -6.86 28.85 -6.49
C PHE A 434 -5.79 28.92 -5.39
N PRO A 435 -5.73 30.03 -4.60
CA PRO A 435 -4.75 30.23 -3.52
C PRO A 435 -4.64 29.11 -2.48
N GLN A 436 -5.70 28.31 -2.33
CA GLN A 436 -5.79 27.17 -1.42
C GLN A 436 -5.03 25.92 -1.91
N LEU A 437 -4.59 25.87 -3.18
CA LEU A 437 -3.77 24.78 -3.69
C LEU A 437 -2.30 24.94 -3.25
N GLN A 438 -1.65 23.84 -2.92
CA GLN A 438 -0.23 23.78 -2.57
C GLN A 438 0.64 23.50 -3.80
N GLU A 439 0.16 22.61 -4.68
CA GLU A 439 0.91 22.07 -5.81
C GLU A 439 -0.07 21.66 -6.92
N VAL A 440 0.37 21.81 -8.18
CA VAL A 440 -0.24 21.20 -9.37
C VAL A 440 0.83 20.41 -10.11
N SER A 441 0.59 19.12 -10.35
CA SER A 441 1.50 18.22 -11.05
C SER A 441 0.90 17.68 -12.34
N PHE A 442 1.78 17.34 -13.28
CA PHE A 442 1.46 16.97 -14.65
C PHE A 442 2.20 15.71 -15.05
N GLU A 443 1.50 14.83 -15.76
CA GLU A 443 2.09 13.85 -16.67
C GLU A 443 1.56 14.16 -18.07
N SER A 444 2.45 14.38 -19.04
CA SER A 444 2.06 14.74 -20.41
C SER A 444 2.61 13.78 -21.45
N ASN A 445 1.93 13.63 -22.59
CA ASN A 445 2.45 12.95 -23.76
C ASN A 445 2.43 13.88 -24.97
N ASN A 446 3.48 13.82 -25.79
CA ASN A 446 3.49 14.39 -27.14
C ASN A 446 2.98 13.35 -28.14
N ARG A 447 1.81 13.60 -28.73
CA ARG A 447 1.14 12.77 -29.73
C ARG A 447 1.05 13.45 -31.09
N THR A 448 1.90 14.45 -31.33
CA THR A 448 1.88 15.26 -32.56
C THR A 448 1.99 14.39 -33.80
N TRP A 449 1.09 14.62 -34.76
CA TRP A 449 1.05 13.90 -36.02
C TRP A 449 2.23 14.23 -36.94
N ILE A 450 2.47 13.34 -37.90
CA ILE A 450 3.46 13.53 -38.97
C ILE A 450 2.78 14.16 -40.18
N THR A 451 3.38 15.20 -40.75
CA THR A 451 2.90 15.83 -41.99
C THR A 451 3.15 14.92 -43.20
N ILE A 452 2.12 14.73 -44.03
CA ILE A 452 2.16 13.98 -45.30
C ILE A 452 2.06 14.91 -46.52
N VAL A 453 1.21 15.94 -46.44
CA VAL A 453 1.09 16.98 -47.48
C VAL A 453 1.26 18.34 -46.81
N GLU A 454 2.32 19.05 -47.19
CA GLU A 454 2.66 20.38 -46.66
C GLU A 454 1.87 21.50 -47.34
N ASP A 455 1.62 21.39 -48.64
CA ASP A 455 0.96 22.41 -49.46
C ASP A 455 -0.25 21.83 -50.20
N ILE A 456 -1.41 22.46 -50.04
CA ILE A 456 -2.64 22.14 -50.78
C ILE A 456 -3.02 23.37 -51.59
N ALA A 457 -3.18 23.21 -52.91
CA ALA A 457 -3.57 24.31 -53.78
C ALA A 457 -4.87 24.96 -53.28
N GLU A 458 -4.84 26.30 -53.15
CA GLU A 458 -5.99 27.12 -52.72
C GLU A 458 -6.52 26.84 -51.29
N SER A 459 -5.71 26.21 -50.42
CA SER A 459 -6.08 25.94 -49.03
C SER A 459 -4.89 26.16 -48.10
N GLU A 460 -5.15 26.69 -46.89
CA GLU A 460 -4.13 26.72 -45.84
C GLU A 460 -4.05 25.40 -45.04
N GLY A 461 -4.79 24.38 -45.49
CA GLY A 461 -4.82 23.06 -44.89
C GLY A 461 -3.55 22.26 -45.17
N LYS A 462 -3.33 21.25 -44.32
CA LYS A 462 -2.25 20.26 -44.44
C LYS A 462 -2.84 18.87 -44.18
N VAL A 463 -2.21 17.83 -44.71
CA VAL A 463 -2.59 16.43 -44.43
C VAL A 463 -1.57 15.82 -43.47
N TYR A 464 -2.07 15.16 -42.42
CA TYR A 464 -1.26 14.53 -41.39
C TYR A 464 -1.63 13.06 -41.23
N THR A 465 -0.75 12.29 -40.58
CA THR A 465 -1.00 10.90 -40.18
C THR A 465 -0.42 10.61 -38.79
N GLU A 466 -0.88 9.53 -38.16
CA GLU A 466 -0.39 9.09 -36.86
C GLU A 466 1.12 8.82 -36.89
N PRO A 467 1.87 9.20 -35.84
CA PRO A 467 3.29 8.90 -35.75
C PRO A 467 3.53 7.41 -35.46
N LEU A 468 4.80 7.02 -35.46
CA LEU A 468 5.21 5.74 -34.89
C LEU A 468 4.85 5.67 -33.40
N PRO A 469 4.78 4.47 -32.78
CA PRO A 469 4.40 4.32 -31.38
C PRO A 469 5.18 5.15 -30.33
N PRO A 470 6.49 5.46 -30.49
CA PRO A 470 7.22 6.26 -29.51
C PRO A 470 6.62 7.65 -29.29
N TYR A 471 6.50 8.06 -28.04
CA TYR A 471 6.03 9.39 -27.64
C TYR A 471 6.96 10.02 -26.61
N GLY A 472 7.15 11.32 -26.70
CA GLY A 472 7.81 12.08 -25.64
C GLY A 472 6.86 12.26 -24.46
N PHE A 473 7.38 12.22 -23.23
CA PHE A 473 6.59 12.48 -22.03
C PHE A 473 7.31 13.43 -21.08
N GLN A 474 6.55 14.11 -20.21
CA GLN A 474 7.09 15.00 -19.19
C GLN A 474 6.33 14.77 -17.87
N GLY A 475 7.08 14.62 -16.78
CA GLY A 475 6.55 14.70 -15.42
C GLY A 475 7.05 15.99 -14.78
N PHE A 476 6.16 16.82 -14.26
CA PHE A 476 6.54 18.11 -13.66
C PHE A 476 5.52 18.55 -12.59
N SER A 477 5.98 19.22 -11.53
CA SER A 477 5.10 19.88 -10.56
C SER A 477 5.45 21.35 -10.43
N VAL A 478 4.40 22.18 -10.40
CA VAL A 478 4.47 23.60 -10.04
C VAL A 478 3.98 23.75 -8.61
N THR A 479 4.75 24.45 -7.80
CA THR A 479 4.47 24.70 -6.39
C THR A 479 4.21 26.19 -6.13
N ARG A 480 3.70 26.52 -4.95
CA ARG A 480 3.56 27.92 -4.50
C ARG A 480 4.86 28.72 -4.60
N ALA A 481 6.01 28.10 -4.36
CA ALA A 481 7.29 28.77 -4.39
C ALA A 481 7.63 29.31 -5.80
N ASP A 482 7.13 28.70 -6.86
CA ASP A 482 7.40 29.10 -8.24
C ASP A 482 6.70 30.43 -8.57
N ILE A 483 5.42 30.57 -8.17
CA ILE A 483 4.67 31.81 -8.39
C ILE A 483 5.12 32.96 -7.46
N GLU A 484 5.67 32.64 -6.28
CA GLU A 484 6.16 33.62 -5.32
C GLU A 484 7.56 34.16 -5.67
N LYS A 485 8.45 33.32 -6.18
CA LYS A 485 9.82 33.70 -6.54
C LYS A 485 9.92 34.44 -7.87
N GLU A 486 9.12 34.07 -8.85
CA GLU A 486 9.23 34.64 -10.20
C GLU A 486 8.43 35.93 -10.39
N GLY A 487 7.68 36.39 -9.37
CA GLY A 487 6.80 37.55 -9.53
C GLY A 487 5.84 37.33 -10.69
N TYR A 488 5.27 36.13 -10.80
CA TYR A 488 4.39 35.73 -11.89
C TYR A 488 3.21 36.72 -11.99
N VAL A 489 3.21 37.59 -13.01
CA VAL A 489 2.09 38.47 -13.34
C VAL A 489 1.36 37.88 -14.54
N SER A 490 0.12 37.45 -14.35
CA SER A 490 -0.75 37.03 -15.45
C SER A 490 -1.10 38.22 -16.34
N THR A 491 -0.34 38.47 -17.39
CA THR A 491 -0.78 39.33 -18.49
C THR A 491 -1.43 38.51 -19.59
N ALA A 492 -2.51 39.03 -20.17
CA ALA A 492 -3.22 38.44 -21.31
C ALA A 492 -2.36 38.33 -22.58
N GLU A 493 -1.22 39.03 -22.60
CA GLU A 493 -0.20 38.96 -23.62
C GLU A 493 1.04 38.34 -22.98
N GLY A 494 1.36 37.10 -23.36
CA GLY A 494 2.60 36.46 -22.92
C GLY A 494 3.79 37.34 -23.29
N ARG A 495 4.51 37.86 -22.28
CA ARG A 495 5.87 38.35 -22.48
C ARG A 495 6.86 37.64 -21.58
N GLU A 496 8.00 37.45 -22.22
CA GLU A 496 9.24 36.83 -21.81
C GLU A 496 9.67 37.17 -20.38
N SER A 497 10.26 36.16 -19.72
CA SER A 497 10.96 36.32 -18.46
C SER A 497 11.94 37.50 -18.55
N LYS A 498 11.88 38.42 -17.59
CA LYS A 498 12.97 39.38 -17.41
C LYS A 498 14.13 38.66 -16.71
N VAL A 499 15.12 38.34 -17.54
CA VAL A 499 16.51 37.94 -17.25
C VAL A 499 16.69 36.51 -16.74
#